data_AF-A0A4Y3RLE1-F1
#
_entry.id   AF-A0A4Y3RLE1-F1
#
_cell.length_a   1.000
_cell.length_b   1.000
_cell.length_c   1.000
_cell.angle_alpha   90.00
_cell.angle_beta   90.00
_cell.angle_gamma   90.00
#
_symmetry.space_group_name_H-M   'P 1'
#
loop_
_entity.id
_entity.type
_entity.pdbx_description
1 polymer ?
#
loop_
_entity_poly.entity_id
_entity_poly.type
_entity_poly.pdbx_seq_one_letter_code
_entity_poly.pdbx_strand_id
1 'polypeptide(L)'
;MCRILGTIAAGADRPDPAELAAVSARQRHGGPDEHHVLSGPGWSLGCDRLAVTDPCGGQQPYRLPHLPGVLAVLNGEIYNHAELRRALAARGHRFPDRCDGTVLPALYAEYGPAFAEHLDGMFAVAILDLRPGSTRLVLAVDDMGMKPVYFHHDTYDGSTRFASEIPALLAFEGVRISPRDDALDTVLATRTSFSTHTALDGVSVLPPGATAVVRPGSAPVVRRRGPRTPAAPLGDTRDTQDLLRHEVRRLAHAEVPVCAITSGGLDSGLVTALAAEHARETDAPPLHTFHLTYRGKWPDSEAAHARSVARRARTVHHEVSVDPGELSSLLTRTVRHLGQPNADPITLSTYALFRAVRQNGFTVALAGDGADELFGGYDRMRAALAAPTGSDWAGAYADALSAAPRLLRDHLYTANYRAHIADQGSAADRIEQELRSAEAVGADRLTAMTAFETRWRLPAYHLRRVDHLSMAWAVEARMPFCQPSVVAHARALPAGARTGKRTLYEAGAELLPAGVLRRPKQPFTLPLAAMLAPGSPLLDTVRDLLSPARLVLGGKVRADRVQKLLTRQLERPSHHDALALWGLAVHELWTEVVQGMRIPVGCAA
;
A
#
# COMPACT_ATOMS: atom_id res chain seq x y z
N MET A 1 8.89 8.01 -10.24
CA MET A 1 8.67 7.42 -8.90
C MET A 1 9.89 7.49 -8.00
N CYS A 2 9.76 7.55 -6.68
CA CYS A 2 10.95 7.80 -5.82
C CYS A 2 10.78 7.26 -4.39
N ARG A 3 11.77 7.46 -3.53
CA ARG A 3 11.66 7.36 -2.07
C ARG A 3 12.16 8.66 -1.44
N ILE A 4 11.29 9.32 -0.67
CA ILE A 4 11.56 10.64 -0.09
C ILE A 4 11.94 10.54 1.38
N LEU A 5 12.76 11.47 1.86
CA LEU A 5 13.19 11.57 3.25
C LEU A 5 13.46 13.02 3.67
N GLY A 6 13.48 13.27 4.97
CA GLY A 6 13.93 14.56 5.49
C GLY A 6 13.64 14.75 6.98
N THR A 7 14.11 15.88 7.49
CA THR A 7 13.85 16.32 8.87
C THR A 7 13.61 17.83 8.94
N ILE A 8 12.87 18.26 9.96
CA ILE A 8 12.77 19.66 10.39
C ILE A 8 12.84 19.73 11.92
N ALA A 9 13.66 20.62 12.46
CA ALA A 9 13.90 20.82 13.90
C ALA A 9 13.95 22.31 14.26
N ALA A 10 13.76 22.63 15.54
CA ALA A 10 13.90 24.00 16.06
C ALA A 10 15.37 24.44 16.18
N GLY A 11 16.26 23.49 16.48
CA GLY A 11 17.70 23.74 16.58
C GLY A 11 18.30 24.16 15.25
N ALA A 12 19.41 24.90 15.32
CA ALA A 12 20.16 25.32 14.13
C ALA A 12 21.21 24.28 13.68
N ASP A 13 21.34 23.18 14.42
CA ASP A 13 22.29 22.12 14.06
C ASP A 13 21.92 21.51 12.73
N ARG A 14 22.93 21.35 11.88
CA ARG A 14 22.75 20.72 10.57
C ARG A 14 22.66 19.21 10.78
N PRO A 15 21.67 18.52 10.19
CA PRO A 15 21.59 17.06 10.27
C PRO A 15 22.89 16.40 9.78
N ASP A 16 23.32 15.33 10.44
CA ASP A 16 24.56 14.63 10.12
C ASP A 16 24.48 14.01 8.71
N PRO A 17 25.40 14.36 7.79
CA PRO A 17 25.46 13.74 6.47
C PRO A 17 25.55 12.21 6.50
N ALA A 18 26.21 11.61 7.49
CA ALA A 18 26.34 10.16 7.60
C ALA A 18 25.01 9.49 7.96
N GLU A 19 24.24 10.10 8.87
CA GLU A 19 22.87 9.70 9.19
C GLU A 19 21.98 9.75 7.93
N LEU A 20 21.98 10.88 7.20
CA LEU A 20 21.17 11.04 5.99
C LEU A 20 21.54 10.02 4.90
N ALA A 21 22.83 9.69 4.77
CA ALA A 21 23.29 8.64 3.86
C ALA A 21 22.78 7.25 4.27
N ALA A 22 22.76 6.94 5.57
CA ALA A 22 22.21 5.69 6.09
C ALA A 22 20.69 5.58 5.86
N VAL A 23 19.95 6.68 6.04
CA VAL A 23 18.51 6.75 5.74
C VAL A 23 18.24 6.49 4.25
N SER A 24 18.94 7.21 3.35
CA SER A 24 18.84 7.00 1.88
C SER A 24 19.16 5.55 1.51
N ALA A 25 20.27 5.00 2.02
CA ALA A 25 20.70 3.64 1.70
C ALA A 25 19.64 2.57 2.00
N ARG A 26 18.79 2.75 3.03
CA ARG A 26 17.75 1.78 3.39
C ARG A 26 16.55 1.74 2.45
N GLN A 27 16.32 2.78 1.65
CA GLN A 27 15.21 2.86 0.69
C GLN A 27 15.68 3.06 -0.77
N ARG A 28 16.99 3.10 -1.02
CA ARG A 28 17.60 3.26 -2.36
C ARG A 28 17.12 2.24 -3.39
N HIS A 29 16.73 1.04 -2.96
CA HIS A 29 16.20 0.02 -3.85
C HIS A 29 14.94 0.47 -4.62
N GLY A 30 14.14 1.38 -4.06
CA GLY A 30 12.99 1.99 -4.71
C GLY A 30 13.31 3.23 -5.54
N GLY A 31 14.56 3.67 -5.57
CA GLY A 31 15.01 4.81 -6.35
C GLY A 31 16.48 4.70 -6.71
N PRO A 32 16.85 3.74 -7.57
CA PRO A 32 18.25 3.40 -7.82
C PRO A 32 18.98 4.36 -8.77
N ASP A 33 18.28 5.24 -9.48
CA ASP A 33 18.86 5.98 -10.62
C ASP A 33 19.66 7.20 -10.15
N GLU A 34 19.12 7.98 -9.20
CA GLU A 34 19.78 9.17 -8.64
C GLU A 34 19.49 9.27 -7.13
N HIS A 35 20.41 9.88 -6.38
CA HIS A 35 20.19 10.14 -4.95
C HIS A 35 20.73 11.52 -4.57
N HIS A 36 19.87 12.35 -3.99
CA HIS A 36 20.22 13.71 -3.63
C HIS A 36 19.53 14.10 -2.34
N VAL A 37 20.32 14.66 -1.42
CA VAL A 37 19.83 15.20 -0.15
C VAL A 37 20.39 16.59 0.02
N LEU A 38 19.49 17.56 0.24
CA LEU A 38 19.84 18.91 0.64
C LEU A 38 19.66 19.04 2.16
N SER A 39 20.50 19.84 2.80
CA SER A 39 20.42 20.06 4.24
C SER A 39 20.93 21.46 4.59
N GLY A 40 20.36 22.06 5.62
CA GLY A 40 20.79 23.31 6.22
C GLY A 40 20.55 23.32 7.73
N PRO A 41 20.66 24.49 8.38
CA PRO A 41 20.42 24.62 9.82
C PRO A 41 19.02 24.12 10.19
N GLY A 42 18.94 23.02 10.95
CA GLY A 42 17.68 22.45 11.44
C GLY A 42 16.80 21.76 10.38
N TRP A 43 17.30 21.48 9.18
CA TRP A 43 16.48 20.80 8.16
C TRP A 43 17.28 19.94 7.18
N SER A 44 16.61 18.91 6.63
CA SER A 44 17.04 18.18 5.44
C SER A 44 15.85 17.77 4.57
N LEU A 45 16.10 17.64 3.27
CA LEU A 45 15.12 17.18 2.29
C LEU A 45 15.83 16.40 1.19
N GLY A 46 15.41 15.16 0.95
CA GLY A 46 16.10 14.27 0.02
C GLY A 46 15.18 13.28 -0.67
N CYS A 47 15.75 12.67 -1.72
CA CYS A 47 15.06 11.77 -2.62
C CYS A 47 16.04 10.74 -3.22
N ASP A 48 15.65 9.47 -3.18
CA ASP A 48 16.20 8.40 -4.02
C ASP A 48 15.25 8.22 -5.22
N ARG A 49 15.73 8.46 -6.44
CA ARG A 49 14.90 8.63 -7.65
C ARG A 49 14.87 7.38 -8.51
N LEU A 50 13.68 7.00 -8.95
CA LEU A 50 13.42 6.14 -10.11
C LEU A 50 12.85 7.03 -11.24
N ALA A 51 13.65 7.25 -12.27
CA ALA A 51 13.35 8.13 -13.39
C ALA A 51 12.34 7.48 -14.34
N VAL A 52 11.09 7.97 -14.30
CA VAL A 52 9.97 7.48 -15.13
C VAL A 52 9.48 8.55 -16.09
N THR A 53 9.29 9.77 -15.59
CA THR A 53 8.87 10.95 -16.38
C THR A 53 10.03 11.94 -16.46
N ASP A 54 10.36 12.35 -17.68
CA ASP A 54 11.49 13.22 -18.03
C ASP A 54 12.83 12.76 -17.43
N PRO A 55 13.38 11.60 -17.86
CA PRO A 55 14.59 11.02 -17.27
C PRO A 55 15.83 11.93 -17.31
N CYS A 56 15.91 12.83 -18.29
CA CYS A 56 17.02 13.79 -18.40
C CYS A 56 16.80 15.08 -17.60
N GLY A 57 15.55 15.40 -17.24
CA GLY A 57 15.18 16.50 -16.35
C GLY A 57 14.85 16.01 -14.94
N GLY A 58 14.14 16.80 -14.14
CA GLY A 58 13.43 16.30 -12.96
C GLY A 58 14.27 15.88 -11.75
N GLN A 59 15.51 16.35 -11.66
CA GLN A 59 16.37 16.11 -10.50
C GLN A 59 15.72 16.67 -9.22
N GLN A 60 15.59 15.82 -8.20
CA GLN A 60 15.02 16.19 -6.91
C GLN A 60 16.12 16.49 -5.87
N PRO A 61 15.90 17.37 -4.88
CA PRO A 61 14.71 18.19 -4.65
C PRO A 61 14.46 19.25 -5.73
N TYR A 62 13.21 19.38 -6.15
CA TYR A 62 12.75 20.37 -7.11
C TYR A 62 12.91 21.78 -6.55
N ARG A 63 13.45 22.67 -7.38
CA ARG A 63 13.70 24.08 -7.06
C ARG A 63 13.39 24.95 -8.27
N LEU A 64 12.83 26.13 -8.02
CA LEU A 64 12.61 27.13 -9.06
C LEU A 64 13.41 28.39 -8.74
N PRO A 65 14.25 28.92 -9.65
CA PRO A 65 15.10 30.07 -9.37
C PRO A 65 14.36 31.32 -8.89
N HIS A 66 13.14 31.56 -9.37
CA HIS A 66 12.29 32.69 -8.97
C HIS A 66 11.51 32.47 -7.68
N LEU A 67 11.61 31.28 -7.07
CA LEU A 67 11.00 30.96 -5.76
C LEU A 67 12.09 30.44 -4.80
N PRO A 68 13.11 31.26 -4.46
CA PRO A 68 14.14 30.87 -3.52
C PRO A 68 13.50 30.52 -2.17
N GLY A 69 13.91 29.39 -1.60
CA GLY A 69 13.44 28.91 -0.30
C GLY A 69 12.22 27.98 -0.34
N VAL A 70 11.65 27.65 -1.49
CA VAL A 70 10.65 26.57 -1.60
C VAL A 70 11.28 25.36 -2.28
N LEU A 71 11.43 24.27 -1.53
CA LEU A 71 11.98 23.00 -1.99
C LEU A 71 10.87 21.94 -2.00
N ALA A 72 10.86 21.05 -2.98
CA ALA A 72 9.91 19.94 -3.00
C ALA A 72 10.56 18.61 -3.38
N VAL A 73 10.08 17.51 -2.80
CA VAL A 73 10.36 16.14 -3.26
C VAL A 73 9.04 15.40 -3.45
N LEU A 74 9.02 14.46 -4.38
CA LEU A 74 7.87 13.67 -4.81
C LEU A 74 8.27 12.20 -4.91
N ASN A 75 7.59 11.35 -4.15
CA ASN A 75 7.42 9.93 -4.47
C ASN A 75 6.03 9.77 -5.08
N GLY A 76 5.95 9.65 -6.41
CA GLY A 76 4.66 9.56 -7.09
C GLY A 76 4.73 9.87 -8.57
N GLU A 77 3.54 10.13 -9.11
CA GLU A 77 3.27 10.69 -10.43
C GLU A 77 2.07 11.66 -10.32
N ILE A 78 2.21 12.87 -10.87
CA ILE A 78 1.15 13.87 -10.96
C ILE A 78 0.56 13.88 -12.38
N TYR A 79 -0.54 13.15 -12.58
CA TYR A 79 -1.15 12.95 -13.90
C TYR A 79 -1.70 14.24 -14.53
N ASN A 80 -2.11 15.24 -13.74
CA ASN A 80 -2.56 16.54 -14.25
C ASN A 80 -1.46 17.60 -14.35
N HIS A 81 -0.18 17.23 -14.26
CA HIS A 81 0.94 18.19 -14.24
C HIS A 81 0.98 19.11 -15.47
N ALA A 82 0.60 18.64 -16.66
CA ALA A 82 0.58 19.45 -17.88
C ALA A 82 -0.49 20.56 -17.84
N GLU A 83 -1.65 20.30 -17.22
CA GLU A 83 -2.69 21.30 -16.97
C GLU A 83 -2.21 22.32 -15.93
N LEU A 84 -1.70 21.84 -14.80
CA LEU A 84 -1.16 22.68 -13.72
C LEU A 84 -0.04 23.58 -14.24
N ARG A 85 0.88 23.04 -15.05
CA ARG A 85 1.98 23.78 -15.67
C ARG A 85 1.46 24.92 -16.54
N ARG A 86 0.45 24.68 -17.38
CA ARG A 86 -0.16 25.74 -18.22
C ARG A 86 -0.80 26.83 -17.36
N ALA A 87 -1.57 26.44 -16.34
CA ALA A 87 -2.23 27.39 -15.44
C ALA A 87 -1.21 28.24 -14.64
N LEU A 88 -0.15 27.60 -14.13
CA LEU A 88 0.93 28.27 -13.38
C LEU A 88 1.80 29.14 -14.29
N ALA A 89 2.07 28.71 -15.53
CA ALA A 89 2.80 29.53 -16.50
C ALA A 89 2.02 30.80 -16.88
N ALA A 90 0.69 30.71 -17.00
CA ALA A 90 -0.16 31.88 -17.20
C ALA A 90 -0.12 32.87 -16.01
N ARG A 91 0.28 32.42 -14.83
CA ARG A 91 0.54 33.26 -13.63
C ARG A 91 2.00 33.72 -13.50
N GLY A 92 2.82 33.47 -14.52
CA GLY A 92 4.20 33.96 -14.60
C GLY A 92 5.27 32.99 -14.09
N HIS A 93 4.91 31.77 -13.67
CA HIS A 93 5.90 30.77 -13.29
C HIS A 93 6.64 30.20 -14.51
N ARG A 94 7.93 29.93 -14.34
CA ARG A 94 8.80 29.32 -15.36
C ARG A 94 9.31 27.98 -14.86
N PHE A 95 9.45 27.01 -15.76
CA PHE A 95 9.87 25.66 -15.41
C PHE A 95 11.07 25.24 -16.27
N PRO A 96 12.12 24.65 -15.66
CA PRO A 96 13.34 24.26 -16.38
C PRO A 96 13.18 22.98 -17.22
N ASP A 97 12.17 22.17 -16.90
CA ASP A 97 11.98 20.84 -17.48
C ASP A 97 10.50 20.47 -17.58
N ARG A 98 10.21 19.24 -18.05
CA ARG A 98 8.86 18.71 -18.25
C ARG A 98 8.42 17.73 -17.17
N CYS A 99 9.32 17.34 -16.26
CA CYS A 99 9.04 16.47 -15.13
C CYS A 99 7.82 16.94 -14.34
N ASP A 100 6.96 16.01 -13.97
CA ASP A 100 5.68 16.25 -13.33
C ASP A 100 5.82 16.98 -11.99
N GLY A 101 6.77 16.58 -11.15
CA GLY A 101 7.00 17.16 -9.83
C GLY A 101 7.56 18.58 -9.83
N THR A 102 8.13 19.06 -10.94
CA THR A 102 8.71 20.42 -11.04
C THR A 102 7.67 21.53 -10.87
N VAL A 103 6.37 21.22 -11.01
CA VAL A 103 5.29 22.18 -10.74
C VAL A 103 5.06 22.43 -9.25
N LEU A 104 5.52 21.54 -8.35
CA LEU A 104 5.17 21.55 -6.93
C LEU A 104 5.61 22.82 -6.18
N PRO A 105 6.84 23.37 -6.35
CA PRO A 105 7.21 24.61 -5.68
C PRO A 105 6.32 25.80 -6.07
N ALA A 106 5.95 25.91 -7.35
CA ALA A 106 5.05 26.95 -7.84
C ALA A 106 3.62 26.75 -7.35
N LEU A 107 3.11 25.51 -7.39
CA LEU A 107 1.77 25.19 -6.91
C LEU A 107 1.62 25.51 -5.41
N TYR A 108 2.63 25.20 -4.61
CA TYR A 108 2.66 25.58 -3.20
C TYR A 108 2.78 27.09 -2.97
N ALA A 109 3.52 27.81 -3.81
CA ALA A 109 3.60 29.26 -3.70
C ALA A 109 2.23 29.93 -3.88
N GLU A 110 1.39 29.41 -4.78
CA GLU A 110 0.04 29.92 -5.07
C GLU A 110 -1.00 29.50 -4.02
N TYR A 111 -0.99 28.23 -3.61
CA TYR A 111 -2.07 27.63 -2.81
C TYR A 111 -1.69 27.31 -1.36
N GLY A 112 -0.42 27.53 -0.98
CA GLY A 112 0.10 27.20 0.35
C GLY A 112 -0.11 25.72 0.69
N PRO A 113 -0.38 25.38 1.97
CA PRO A 113 -0.64 23.99 2.39
C PRO A 113 -1.82 23.29 1.70
N ALA A 114 -2.70 24.03 1.01
CA ALA A 114 -3.83 23.46 0.27
C ALA A 114 -3.43 22.99 -1.16
N PHE A 115 -2.16 23.13 -1.57
CA PHE A 115 -1.69 22.74 -2.91
C PHE A 115 -2.10 21.32 -3.34
N ALA A 116 -2.16 20.39 -2.39
CA ALA A 116 -2.50 18.98 -2.65
C ALA A 116 -3.96 18.79 -3.12
N GLU A 117 -4.86 19.76 -2.90
CA GLU A 117 -6.24 19.73 -3.40
C GLU A 117 -6.31 19.88 -4.92
N HIS A 118 -5.24 20.40 -5.54
CA HIS A 118 -5.15 20.60 -6.99
C HIS A 118 -4.46 19.44 -7.72
N LEU A 119 -3.94 18.46 -6.98
CA LEU A 119 -3.21 17.32 -7.56
C LEU A 119 -4.19 16.21 -7.99
N ASP A 120 -3.93 15.62 -9.14
CA ASP A 120 -4.50 14.34 -9.58
C ASP A 120 -3.32 13.40 -9.85
N GLY A 121 -3.21 12.32 -9.09
CA GLY A 121 -2.00 11.53 -9.03
C GLY A 121 -2.00 10.47 -7.94
N MET A 122 -0.96 9.64 -7.97
CA MET A 122 -0.53 8.86 -6.81
C MET A 122 0.72 9.52 -6.27
N PHE A 123 0.72 9.99 -5.02
CA PHE A 123 1.80 10.84 -4.56
C PHE A 123 1.98 10.85 -3.06
N ALA A 124 3.23 11.00 -2.67
CA ALA A 124 3.73 11.43 -1.39
C ALA A 124 4.64 12.62 -1.68
N VAL A 125 4.25 13.82 -1.26
CA VAL A 125 4.98 15.07 -1.47
C VAL A 125 5.48 15.59 -0.12
N ALA A 126 6.72 16.04 -0.09
CA ALA A 126 7.23 16.87 1.00
C ALA A 126 7.72 18.20 0.44
N ILE A 127 7.20 19.30 0.99
CA ILE A 127 7.63 20.66 0.69
C ILE A 127 8.29 21.26 1.92
N LEU A 128 9.47 21.83 1.73
CA LEU A 128 10.13 22.65 2.72
C LEU A 128 10.06 24.12 2.28
N ASP A 129 9.33 24.91 3.04
CA ASP A 129 9.23 26.36 2.85
C ASP A 129 10.16 27.02 3.87
N LEU A 130 11.26 27.58 3.39
CA LEU A 130 12.33 28.24 4.14
C LEU A 130 12.26 29.76 4.01
N ARG A 131 11.18 30.31 3.43
CA ARG A 131 11.02 31.76 3.33
C ARG A 131 10.94 32.36 4.74
N PRO A 132 11.54 33.54 4.97
CA PRO A 132 11.52 34.20 6.28
C PRO A 132 10.11 34.29 6.86
N GLY A 133 9.93 33.89 8.12
CA GLY A 133 8.63 33.88 8.81
C GLY A 133 7.68 32.75 8.39
N SER A 134 8.06 31.89 7.44
CA SER A 134 7.24 30.81 6.91
C SER A 134 7.86 29.41 7.07
N THR A 135 8.99 29.29 7.78
CA THR A 135 9.72 28.02 7.98
C THR A 135 8.80 26.90 8.41
N ARG A 136 8.56 25.93 7.51
CA ARG A 136 7.71 24.77 7.76
C ARG A 136 8.00 23.64 6.78
N LEU A 137 7.72 22.42 7.23
CA LEU A 137 7.59 21.23 6.39
C LEU A 137 6.09 20.98 6.14
N VAL A 138 5.73 20.68 4.91
CA VAL A 138 4.39 20.26 4.51
C VAL A 138 4.48 18.90 3.85
N LEU A 139 3.85 17.89 4.46
CA LEU A 139 3.74 16.54 3.93
C LEU A 139 2.33 16.36 3.37
N ALA A 140 2.17 15.77 2.19
CA ALA A 140 0.87 15.44 1.63
C ALA A 140 0.90 14.09 0.92
N VAL A 141 -0.14 13.28 1.11
CA VAL A 141 -0.32 12.00 0.39
C VAL A 141 -1.60 12.03 -0.43
N ASP A 142 -1.67 11.22 -1.48
CA ASP A 142 -2.83 11.07 -2.37
C ASP A 142 -4.10 10.58 -1.63
N ASP A 143 -5.24 10.69 -2.31
CA ASP A 143 -6.57 10.48 -1.72
C ASP A 143 -6.80 9.05 -1.22
N MET A 144 -6.08 8.06 -1.77
CA MET A 144 -6.21 6.65 -1.41
C MET A 144 -5.04 6.14 -0.55
N GLY A 145 -4.00 6.96 -0.36
CA GLY A 145 -2.77 6.55 0.33
C GLY A 145 -1.99 5.51 -0.45
N MET A 146 -1.97 5.62 -1.79
CA MET A 146 -1.17 4.74 -2.66
C MET A 146 0.33 4.90 -2.37
N LYS A 147 0.77 6.12 -2.08
CA LYS A 147 2.14 6.42 -1.64
C LYS A 147 2.13 6.87 -0.19
N PRO A 148 2.61 6.04 0.75
CA PRO A 148 2.63 6.41 2.17
C PRO A 148 3.82 7.31 2.51
N VAL A 149 3.66 8.08 3.58
CA VAL A 149 4.76 8.77 4.28
C VAL A 149 4.67 8.41 5.75
N TYR A 150 5.78 7.92 6.28
CA TYR A 150 5.94 7.64 7.70
C TYR A 150 6.70 8.78 8.36
N PHE A 151 6.30 9.14 9.57
CA PHE A 151 6.96 10.20 10.32
C PHE A 151 7.04 9.89 11.81
N HIS A 152 8.07 10.44 12.44
CA HIS A 152 8.31 10.44 13.87
C HIS A 152 8.48 11.89 14.32
N HIS A 153 7.67 12.30 15.30
CA HIS A 153 7.86 13.57 15.99
C HIS A 153 8.45 13.28 17.36
N ASP A 154 9.63 13.82 17.63
CA ASP A 154 10.29 13.71 18.91
C ASP A 154 9.90 14.91 19.78
N THR A 155 9.24 14.63 20.90
CA THR A 155 8.76 15.66 21.83
C THR A 155 9.86 16.27 22.68
N TYR A 156 11.04 15.65 22.75
CA TYR A 156 12.17 16.13 23.55
C TYR A 156 12.98 17.18 22.79
N ASP A 157 13.36 16.91 21.54
CA ASP A 157 14.12 17.84 20.69
C ASP A 157 13.21 18.68 19.76
N GLY A 158 11.90 18.37 19.69
CA GLY A 158 10.91 19.05 18.88
C GLY A 158 11.06 18.80 17.37
N SER A 159 11.89 17.85 16.96
CA SER A 159 12.14 17.53 15.56
C SER A 159 11.06 16.61 14.99
N THR A 160 10.89 16.69 13.67
CA THR A 160 10.06 15.75 12.91
C THR A 160 10.87 15.17 11.78
N ARG A 161 10.99 13.85 11.77
CA ARG A 161 11.69 13.05 10.76
C ARG A 161 10.65 12.32 9.92
N PHE A 162 10.87 12.20 8.61
CA PHE A 162 9.99 11.44 7.73
C PHE A 162 10.76 10.63 6.70
N ALA A 163 10.14 9.53 6.24
CA ALA A 163 10.62 8.72 5.13
C ALA A 163 9.48 8.00 4.41
N SER A 164 9.73 7.54 3.19
CA SER A 164 8.78 6.70 2.44
C SER A 164 8.67 5.28 2.99
N GLU A 165 9.68 4.78 3.71
CA GLU A 165 9.69 3.44 4.28
C GLU A 165 10.08 3.44 5.76
N ILE A 166 9.44 2.57 6.55
CA ILE A 166 9.73 2.42 7.99
C ILE A 166 11.22 2.09 8.24
N PRO A 167 11.86 1.12 7.55
CA PRO A 167 13.28 0.82 7.78
C PRO A 167 14.19 2.04 7.60
N ALA A 168 13.90 2.91 6.63
CA ALA A 168 14.62 4.17 6.42
C ALA A 168 14.37 5.17 7.55
N LEU A 169 13.12 5.33 8.00
CA LEU A 169 12.81 6.18 9.16
C LEU A 169 13.55 5.72 10.43
N LEU A 170 13.69 4.42 10.63
CA LEU A 170 14.44 3.82 11.75
C LEU A 170 15.96 4.00 11.65
N ALA A 171 16.48 4.62 10.59
CA ALA A 171 17.90 4.98 10.49
C ALA A 171 18.21 6.34 11.07
N PHE A 172 17.20 7.19 11.28
CA PHE A 172 17.42 8.44 12.00
C PHE A 172 17.67 8.16 13.48
N GLU A 173 18.62 8.89 14.05
CA GLU A 173 18.86 8.99 15.48
C GLU A 173 17.60 9.50 16.20
N GLY A 174 17.38 9.01 17.42
CA GLY A 174 16.19 9.32 18.23
C GLY A 174 14.94 8.51 17.88
N VAL A 175 14.84 7.92 16.68
CA VAL A 175 13.69 7.08 16.33
C VAL A 175 13.79 5.71 17.01
N ARG A 176 12.98 5.51 18.04
CA ARG A 176 12.99 4.28 18.84
C ARG A 176 12.36 3.10 18.09
N ILE A 177 13.03 1.96 18.13
CA ILE A 177 12.48 0.67 17.72
C ILE A 177 11.77 0.06 18.93
N SER A 178 10.45 0.30 19.03
CA SER A 178 9.58 -0.24 20.08
C SER A 178 8.31 -0.78 19.45
N PRO A 179 8.18 -2.11 19.26
CA PRO A 179 6.93 -2.72 18.86
C PRO A 179 5.81 -2.41 19.86
N ARG A 180 4.65 -2.00 19.35
CA ARG A 180 3.47 -1.75 20.18
C ARG A 180 2.99 -3.03 20.84
N ASP A 181 2.46 -2.89 22.06
CA ASP A 181 1.96 -4.04 22.80
C ASP A 181 0.73 -4.69 22.15
N ASP A 182 -0.14 -3.88 21.53
CA ASP A 182 -1.34 -4.31 20.81
C ASP A 182 -1.08 -4.71 19.33
N ALA A 183 0.17 -4.68 18.86
CA ALA A 183 0.49 -5.00 17.47
C ALA A 183 0.08 -6.42 17.09
N LEU A 184 0.33 -7.41 17.98
CA LEU A 184 -0.06 -8.80 17.75
C LEU A 184 -1.59 -8.93 17.60
N ASP A 185 -2.37 -8.34 18.51
CA ASP A 185 -3.83 -8.39 18.40
C ASP A 185 -4.33 -7.74 17.12
N THR A 186 -3.77 -6.59 16.76
CA THR A 186 -4.12 -5.91 15.52
C THR A 186 -3.86 -6.81 14.30
N VAL A 187 -2.67 -7.42 14.21
CA VAL A 187 -2.31 -8.32 13.10
C VAL A 187 -3.21 -9.55 13.05
N LEU A 188 -3.52 -10.16 14.19
CA LEU A 188 -4.40 -11.33 14.21
C LEU A 188 -5.85 -10.97 13.89
N ALA A 189 -6.32 -9.79 14.33
CA ALA A 189 -7.67 -9.31 14.08
C ALA A 189 -7.87 -8.83 12.64
N THR A 190 -6.82 -8.37 11.92
CA THR A 190 -7.01 -7.71 10.61
C THR A 190 -6.02 -8.03 9.51
N ARG A 191 -5.01 -8.84 9.82
CA ARG A 191 -3.88 -9.22 8.95
C ARG A 191 -2.85 -8.11 8.74
N THR A 192 -3.03 -6.92 9.30
CA THR A 192 -2.04 -5.84 9.19
C THR A 192 -2.23 -4.82 10.30
N SER A 193 -1.19 -4.08 10.67
CA SER A 193 -1.39 -2.81 11.37
C SER A 193 -2.11 -1.84 10.43
N PHE A 194 -3.21 -1.24 10.89
CA PHE A 194 -3.99 -0.21 10.21
C PHE A 194 -4.30 0.91 11.21
N SER A 195 -4.85 2.03 10.73
CA SER A 195 -4.98 3.35 11.39
C SER A 195 -3.88 4.34 10.98
N THR A 196 -3.77 5.44 11.73
CA THR A 196 -2.72 6.47 11.58
C THR A 196 -1.42 6.09 12.31
N HIS A 197 -1.41 4.95 13.00
CA HIS A 197 -0.26 4.44 13.74
C HIS A 197 0.26 3.15 13.08
N THR A 198 1.58 3.00 13.07
CA THR A 198 2.23 1.77 12.62
C THR A 198 2.22 0.70 13.72
N ALA A 199 2.88 -0.44 13.46
CA ALA A 199 3.18 -1.44 14.49
C ALA A 199 4.22 -0.99 15.53
N LEU A 200 4.86 0.17 15.35
CA LEU A 200 5.87 0.72 16.23
C LEU A 200 5.36 1.94 17.00
N ASP A 201 5.74 2.06 18.26
CA ASP A 201 5.47 3.24 19.07
C ASP A 201 6.18 4.47 18.51
N GLY A 202 5.48 5.60 18.50
CA GLY A 202 6.04 6.87 18.05
C GLY A 202 6.22 6.99 16.53
N VAL A 203 5.92 5.96 15.75
CA VAL A 203 5.94 6.01 14.28
C VAL A 203 4.53 6.06 13.73
N SER A 204 4.21 7.17 13.08
CA SER A 204 2.89 7.44 12.48
C SER A 204 2.95 7.37 10.97
N VAL A 205 1.82 7.11 10.33
CA VAL A 205 1.65 7.16 8.88
C VAL A 205 0.65 8.26 8.53
N LEU A 206 0.94 9.06 7.51
CA LEU A 206 0.01 10.10 7.08
C LEU A 206 -1.27 9.43 6.53
N PRO A 207 -2.48 9.81 7.00
CA PRO A 207 -3.72 9.19 6.52
C PRO A 207 -3.93 9.47 5.03
N PRO A 208 -4.65 8.60 4.28
CA PRO A 208 -5.09 8.89 2.92
C PRO A 208 -5.77 10.25 2.83
N GLY A 209 -5.50 11.00 1.77
CA GLY A 209 -6.13 12.29 1.54
C GLY A 209 -5.65 13.40 2.48
N ALA A 210 -4.55 13.22 3.21
CA ALA A 210 -4.15 14.17 4.26
C ALA A 210 -2.96 15.03 3.88
N THR A 211 -2.91 16.20 4.53
CA THR A 211 -1.76 17.11 4.57
C THR A 211 -1.37 17.32 6.03
N ALA A 212 -0.08 17.18 6.36
CA ALA A 212 0.49 17.57 7.65
C ALA A 212 1.34 18.82 7.49
N VAL A 213 1.14 19.80 8.38
CA VAL A 213 1.99 21.00 8.47
C VAL A 213 2.78 20.93 9.76
N VAL A 214 4.10 21.04 9.64
CA VAL A 214 5.04 20.96 10.76
C VAL A 214 5.86 22.24 10.80
N ARG A 215 5.76 22.97 11.91
CA ARG A 215 6.67 24.10 12.19
C ARG A 215 7.85 23.59 13.01
N PRO A 216 9.04 24.20 12.89
CA PRO A 216 10.17 23.89 13.75
C PRO A 216 9.77 23.82 15.24
N GLY A 217 10.08 22.71 15.91
CA GLY A 217 9.77 22.51 17.34
C GLY A 217 8.31 22.21 17.67
N SER A 218 7.41 22.17 16.68
CA SER A 218 5.97 21.98 16.90
C SER A 218 5.51 20.63 16.40
N ALA A 219 4.54 20.05 17.10
CA ALA A 219 3.88 18.83 16.67
C ALA A 219 3.20 19.00 15.29
N PRO A 220 3.18 17.97 14.44
CA PRO A 220 2.48 17.98 13.16
C PRO A 220 0.98 18.26 13.30
N VAL A 221 0.46 19.20 12.52
CA VAL A 221 -0.99 19.45 12.40
C VAL A 221 -1.49 18.76 11.14
N VAL A 222 -2.25 17.68 11.33
CA VAL A 222 -2.79 16.85 10.23
C VAL A 222 -4.21 17.31 9.87
N ARG A 223 -4.46 17.52 8.58
CA ARG A 223 -5.79 17.81 8.03
C ARG A 223 -6.10 16.82 6.91
N ARG A 224 -7.29 16.23 6.92
CA ARG A 224 -7.76 15.37 5.82
C ARG A 224 -8.63 16.18 4.87
N ARG A 225 -8.40 16.00 3.57
CA ARG A 225 -9.24 16.56 2.52
C ARG A 225 -10.59 15.83 2.50
N GLY A 226 -11.62 16.56 2.08
CA GLY A 226 -12.93 15.96 1.81
C GLY A 226 -12.89 15.04 0.59
N PRO A 227 -13.89 14.16 0.44
CA PRO A 227 -14.03 13.37 -0.78
C PRO A 227 -14.24 14.30 -1.99
N ARG A 228 -13.62 13.99 -3.13
CA ARG A 228 -13.86 14.72 -4.37
C ARG A 228 -15.27 14.47 -4.87
N THR A 229 -15.93 15.52 -5.32
CA THR A 229 -17.22 15.45 -6.01
C THR A 229 -16.97 15.13 -7.49
N PRO A 230 -17.76 14.25 -8.13
CA PRO A 230 -17.71 14.06 -9.58
C PRO A 230 -17.95 15.40 -10.31
N ALA A 231 -17.20 15.66 -11.38
CA ALA A 231 -17.35 16.87 -12.18
C ALA A 231 -18.68 16.94 -12.97
N ALA A 232 -19.35 15.80 -13.17
CA ALA A 232 -20.66 15.70 -13.82
C ALA A 232 -21.50 14.58 -13.16
N PRO A 233 -22.85 14.62 -13.24
CA PRO A 233 -23.70 13.51 -12.83
C PRO A 233 -23.45 12.31 -13.78
N LEU A 234 -23.01 11.18 -13.23
CA LEU A 234 -22.74 9.94 -13.97
C LEU A 234 -23.96 9.02 -13.83
N GLY A 235 -24.47 8.50 -14.95
CA GLY A 235 -25.84 7.98 -15.07
C GLY A 235 -25.99 6.51 -15.45
N ASP A 236 -24.96 5.84 -16.01
CA ASP A 236 -25.06 4.42 -16.43
C ASP A 236 -23.72 3.65 -16.41
N THR A 237 -23.80 2.33 -16.56
CA THR A 237 -22.75 1.31 -16.71
C THR A 237 -21.77 1.55 -17.85
N ARG A 238 -22.21 2.14 -18.98
CA ARG A 238 -21.31 2.58 -20.08
C ARG A 238 -20.30 3.61 -19.57
N ASP A 239 -20.71 4.46 -18.64
CA ASP A 239 -19.82 5.44 -18.01
C ASP A 239 -18.70 4.75 -17.22
N THR A 240 -18.95 3.57 -16.61
CA THR A 240 -17.91 2.83 -15.86
C THR A 240 -16.82 2.31 -16.79
N GLN A 241 -17.18 1.66 -17.90
CA GLN A 241 -16.18 1.13 -18.85
C GLN A 241 -15.41 2.26 -19.51
N ASP A 242 -16.10 3.32 -19.95
CA ASP A 242 -15.49 4.47 -20.61
C ASP A 242 -14.55 5.24 -19.67
N LEU A 243 -14.95 5.42 -18.41
CA LEU A 243 -14.10 6.02 -17.39
C LEU A 243 -12.86 5.16 -17.10
N LEU A 244 -13.03 3.85 -16.91
CA LEU A 244 -11.88 2.96 -16.71
C LEU A 244 -10.97 2.95 -17.93
N ARG A 245 -11.52 2.99 -19.16
CA ARG A 245 -10.73 3.10 -20.39
C ARG A 245 -9.93 4.40 -20.40
N HIS A 246 -10.54 5.53 -20.05
CA HIS A 246 -9.86 6.81 -19.95
C HIS A 246 -8.69 6.75 -18.95
N GLU A 247 -8.93 6.25 -17.74
CA GLU A 247 -7.91 6.18 -16.70
C GLU A 247 -6.79 5.20 -17.04
N VAL A 248 -7.11 4.02 -17.59
CA VAL A 248 -6.09 3.05 -18.01
C VAL A 248 -5.20 3.65 -19.11
N ARG A 249 -5.77 4.35 -20.10
CA ARG A 249 -4.99 5.05 -21.14
C ARG A 249 -4.07 6.10 -20.52
N ARG A 250 -4.60 6.92 -19.61
CA ARG A 250 -3.83 7.96 -18.91
C ARG A 250 -2.67 7.36 -18.12
N LEU A 251 -2.91 6.27 -17.38
CA LEU A 251 -1.89 5.59 -16.57
C LEU A 251 -0.92 4.75 -17.39
N ALA A 252 -1.28 4.33 -18.60
CA ALA A 252 -0.38 3.62 -19.51
C ALA A 252 0.65 4.54 -20.20
N HIS A 253 0.46 5.86 -20.14
CA HIS A 253 1.41 6.82 -20.69
C HIS A 253 2.66 6.92 -19.80
N ALA A 254 3.80 6.48 -20.31
CA ALA A 254 5.12 6.62 -19.68
C ALA A 254 6.22 6.68 -20.74
N GLU A 255 7.35 7.33 -20.43
CA GLU A 255 8.54 7.38 -21.31
C GLU A 255 9.43 6.13 -21.16
N VAL A 256 8.99 5.16 -20.35
CA VAL A 256 9.67 3.89 -20.04
C VAL A 256 8.73 2.70 -20.29
N PRO A 257 9.24 1.46 -20.44
CA PRO A 257 8.40 0.30 -20.72
C PRO A 257 7.32 0.05 -19.65
N VAL A 258 6.08 -0.14 -20.11
CA VAL A 258 4.89 -0.42 -19.30
C VAL A 258 4.42 -1.86 -19.54
N CYS A 259 4.14 -2.60 -18.47
CA CYS A 259 3.46 -3.89 -18.51
C CYS A 259 2.14 -3.87 -17.71
N ALA A 260 1.40 -4.98 -17.71
CA ALA A 260 0.27 -5.19 -16.81
C ALA A 260 0.41 -6.49 -16.01
N ILE A 261 -0.07 -6.46 -14.77
CA ILE A 261 -0.23 -7.66 -13.95
C ILE A 261 -1.59 -8.28 -14.25
N THR A 262 -1.61 -9.56 -14.60
CA THR A 262 -2.85 -10.29 -14.92
C THR A 262 -2.99 -11.52 -14.05
N SER A 263 -4.02 -11.55 -13.20
CA SER A 263 -4.33 -12.71 -12.35
C SER A 263 -5.30 -13.69 -13.01
N GLY A 264 -5.90 -13.32 -14.14
CA GLY A 264 -7.01 -14.07 -14.73
C GLY A 264 -8.38 -13.76 -14.10
N GLY A 265 -8.44 -12.81 -13.17
CA GLY A 265 -9.69 -12.31 -12.60
C GLY A 265 -10.31 -11.15 -13.36
N LEU A 266 -11.49 -10.72 -12.88
CA LEU A 266 -12.26 -9.62 -13.46
C LEU A 266 -11.45 -8.32 -13.50
N ASP A 267 -10.85 -7.94 -12.38
CA ASP A 267 -10.30 -6.60 -12.17
C ASP A 267 -8.99 -6.40 -12.95
N SER A 268 -8.03 -7.29 -12.72
CA SER A 268 -6.78 -7.32 -13.48
C SER A 268 -6.99 -7.63 -14.96
N GLY A 269 -8.03 -8.42 -15.29
CA GLY A 269 -8.44 -8.71 -16.66
C GLY A 269 -8.95 -7.46 -17.39
N LEU A 270 -9.82 -6.66 -16.74
CA LEU A 270 -10.32 -5.40 -17.29
C LEU A 270 -9.16 -4.44 -17.59
N VAL A 271 -8.27 -4.23 -16.61
CA VAL A 271 -7.09 -3.38 -16.80
C VAL A 271 -6.20 -3.90 -17.94
N THR A 272 -5.97 -5.21 -18.00
CA THR A 272 -5.19 -5.84 -19.08
C THR A 272 -5.83 -5.61 -20.45
N ALA A 273 -7.14 -5.82 -20.58
CA ALA A 273 -7.85 -5.69 -21.84
C ALA A 273 -7.84 -4.23 -22.35
N LEU A 274 -8.10 -3.27 -21.48
CA LEU A 274 -8.11 -1.84 -21.79
C LEU A 274 -6.71 -1.32 -22.12
N ALA A 275 -5.68 -1.76 -21.40
CA ALA A 275 -4.29 -1.38 -21.70
C ALA A 275 -3.82 -1.97 -23.04
N ALA A 276 -4.20 -3.21 -23.35
CA ALA A 276 -3.88 -3.83 -24.63
C ALA A 276 -4.67 -3.20 -25.79
N GLU A 277 -5.91 -2.75 -25.55
CA GLU A 277 -6.67 -1.93 -26.50
C GLU A 277 -5.94 -0.63 -26.80
N HIS A 278 -5.51 0.11 -25.78
CA HIS A 278 -4.75 1.34 -25.96
C HIS A 278 -3.48 1.13 -26.79
N ALA A 279 -2.69 0.09 -26.50
CA ALA A 279 -1.47 -0.22 -27.24
C ALA A 279 -1.74 -0.46 -28.74
N ARG A 280 -2.88 -1.09 -29.09
CA ARG A 280 -3.28 -1.30 -30.49
C ARG A 280 -3.73 0.01 -31.16
N GLU A 281 -4.46 0.85 -30.44
CA GLU A 281 -4.95 2.13 -30.96
C GLU A 281 -3.81 3.12 -31.26
N THR A 282 -2.71 3.04 -30.51
CA THR A 282 -1.53 3.90 -30.68
C THR A 282 -0.41 3.27 -31.50
N ASP A 283 -0.66 2.10 -32.11
CA ASP A 283 0.33 1.31 -32.87
C ASP A 283 1.63 1.04 -32.08
N ALA A 284 1.50 0.91 -30.75
CA ALA A 284 2.58 0.56 -29.86
C ALA A 284 2.86 -0.96 -29.89
N PRO A 285 4.05 -1.42 -29.47
CA PRO A 285 4.32 -2.84 -29.30
C PRO A 285 3.26 -3.54 -28.42
N PRO A 286 2.95 -4.83 -28.68
CA PRO A 286 1.95 -5.55 -27.90
C PRO A 286 2.25 -5.50 -26.40
N LEU A 287 1.23 -5.23 -25.59
CA LEU A 287 1.37 -5.16 -24.14
C LEU A 287 1.93 -6.47 -23.57
N HIS A 288 2.95 -6.35 -22.71
CA HIS A 288 3.46 -7.47 -21.93
C HIS A 288 2.62 -7.65 -20.66
N THR A 289 2.33 -8.90 -20.32
CA THR A 289 1.55 -9.26 -19.13
C THR A 289 2.26 -10.30 -18.28
N PHE A 290 2.20 -10.14 -16.96
CA PHE A 290 2.84 -11.06 -16.01
C PHE A 290 1.80 -11.73 -15.11
N HIS A 291 1.91 -13.04 -14.95
CA HIS A 291 1.13 -13.86 -14.03
C HIS A 291 2.05 -14.74 -13.20
N LEU A 292 1.83 -14.84 -11.90
CA LEU A 292 2.63 -15.72 -11.06
C LEU A 292 1.99 -17.10 -10.93
N THR A 293 2.81 -18.13 -11.05
CA THR A 293 2.49 -19.53 -10.84
C THR A 293 3.48 -20.16 -9.86
N TYR A 294 3.17 -21.34 -9.36
CA TYR A 294 4.09 -22.13 -8.54
C TYR A 294 4.47 -23.41 -9.28
N ARG A 295 5.74 -23.80 -9.19
CA ARG A 295 6.20 -25.07 -9.75
C ARG A 295 5.43 -26.23 -9.10
N GLY A 296 4.86 -27.10 -9.93
CA GLY A 296 4.05 -28.24 -9.49
C GLY A 296 2.54 -28.01 -9.67
N LYS A 297 1.73 -28.94 -9.14
CA LYS A 297 0.26 -28.85 -9.17
C LYS A 297 -0.22 -28.33 -7.84
N TRP A 298 -0.87 -27.17 -7.86
CA TRP A 298 -1.40 -26.51 -6.69
C TRP A 298 -2.91 -26.32 -6.84
N PRO A 299 -3.68 -26.42 -5.74
CA PRO A 299 -5.10 -26.06 -5.77
C PRO A 299 -5.23 -24.60 -6.22
N ASP A 300 -6.39 -24.26 -6.78
CA ASP A 300 -6.77 -22.86 -6.97
C ASP A 300 -5.89 -22.05 -7.96
N SER A 301 -5.14 -22.75 -8.81
CA SER A 301 -4.29 -22.12 -9.83
C SER A 301 -5.12 -21.36 -10.88
N GLU A 302 -4.88 -20.05 -10.99
CA GLU A 302 -5.57 -19.18 -11.96
C GLU A 302 -4.90 -19.10 -13.35
N ALA A 303 -3.80 -19.83 -13.57
CA ALA A 303 -2.99 -19.75 -14.79
C ALA A 303 -3.79 -19.94 -16.09
N ALA A 304 -4.75 -20.87 -16.11
CA ALA A 304 -5.60 -21.09 -17.28
C ALA A 304 -6.48 -19.87 -17.60
N HIS A 305 -6.95 -19.15 -16.59
CA HIS A 305 -7.73 -17.93 -16.77
C HIS A 305 -6.85 -16.77 -17.21
N ALA A 306 -5.67 -16.61 -16.61
CA ALA A 306 -4.68 -15.61 -17.02
C ALA A 306 -4.30 -15.78 -18.50
N ARG A 307 -3.99 -17.02 -18.94
CA ARG A 307 -3.75 -17.34 -20.35
C ARG A 307 -4.94 -17.00 -21.26
N SER A 308 -6.15 -17.27 -20.79
CA SER A 308 -7.37 -16.97 -21.55
C SER A 308 -7.57 -15.45 -21.75
N VAL A 309 -7.35 -14.65 -20.70
CA VAL A 309 -7.36 -13.19 -20.77
C VAL A 309 -6.27 -12.70 -21.72
N ALA A 310 -5.04 -13.17 -21.54
CA ALA A 310 -3.91 -12.78 -22.39
C ALA A 310 -4.16 -13.08 -23.87
N ARG A 311 -4.68 -14.27 -24.19
CA ARG A 311 -5.06 -14.65 -25.57
C ARG A 311 -6.16 -13.76 -26.14
N ARG A 312 -7.20 -13.46 -25.34
CA ARG A 312 -8.31 -12.58 -25.76
C ARG A 312 -7.84 -11.13 -25.99
N ALA A 313 -6.93 -10.65 -25.15
CA ALA A 313 -6.34 -9.32 -25.19
C ALA A 313 -5.14 -9.20 -26.15
N ARG A 314 -4.65 -10.32 -26.70
CA ARG A 314 -3.48 -10.42 -27.61
C ARG A 314 -2.20 -9.85 -27.00
N THR A 315 -1.90 -10.23 -25.77
CA THR A 315 -0.71 -9.77 -25.03
C THR A 315 0.47 -10.74 -25.16
N VAL A 316 1.69 -10.25 -24.95
CA VAL A 316 2.87 -11.11 -24.71
C VAL A 316 2.80 -11.58 -23.25
N HIS A 317 2.51 -12.87 -23.04
CA HIS A 317 2.21 -13.39 -21.71
C HIS A 317 3.41 -14.10 -21.06
N HIS A 318 3.73 -13.70 -19.85
CA HIS A 318 4.83 -14.22 -19.04
C HIS A 318 4.27 -14.91 -17.79
N GLU A 319 4.50 -16.23 -17.68
CA GLU A 319 4.20 -16.99 -16.47
C GLU A 319 5.46 -17.09 -15.60
N VAL A 320 5.44 -16.39 -14.46
CA VAL A 320 6.53 -16.38 -13.47
C VAL A 320 6.36 -17.59 -12.57
N SER A 321 7.16 -18.64 -12.77
CA SER A 321 7.08 -19.86 -11.97
C SER A 321 8.00 -19.80 -10.74
N VAL A 322 7.41 -19.65 -9.55
CA VAL A 322 8.11 -19.65 -8.25
C VAL A 322 8.32 -21.07 -7.76
N ASP A 323 9.53 -21.34 -7.25
CA ASP A 323 9.83 -22.60 -6.56
C ASP A 323 9.34 -22.49 -5.09
N PRO A 324 8.42 -23.35 -4.62
CA PRO A 324 8.01 -23.36 -3.21
C PRO A 324 9.18 -23.46 -2.22
N GLY A 325 10.30 -24.08 -2.61
CA GLY A 325 11.52 -24.14 -1.79
C GLY A 325 12.19 -22.80 -1.54
N GLU A 326 11.97 -21.79 -2.38
CA GLU A 326 12.55 -20.45 -2.19
C GLU A 326 11.73 -19.57 -1.23
N LEU A 327 10.47 -19.92 -0.94
CA LEU A 327 9.52 -19.11 -0.17
C LEU A 327 10.03 -18.73 1.23
N SER A 328 10.70 -19.67 1.92
CA SER A 328 11.30 -19.42 3.24
C SER A 328 12.35 -18.31 3.19
N SER A 329 13.17 -18.26 2.13
CA SER A 329 14.17 -17.20 1.94
C SER A 329 13.56 -15.84 1.56
N LEU A 330 12.42 -15.86 0.85
CA LEU A 330 11.69 -14.66 0.46
C LEU A 330 10.97 -14.01 1.64
N LEU A 331 10.58 -14.79 2.65
CA LEU A 331 9.78 -14.32 3.78
C LEU A 331 10.49 -13.21 4.56
N THR A 332 11.75 -13.40 4.97
CA THR A 332 12.52 -12.38 5.69
C THR A 332 12.70 -11.09 4.88
N ARG A 333 12.97 -11.22 3.57
CA ARG A 333 13.12 -10.06 2.67
C ARG A 333 11.81 -9.30 2.53
N THR A 334 10.72 -10.02 2.32
CA THR A 334 9.36 -9.48 2.21
C THR A 334 8.97 -8.71 3.46
N VAL A 335 9.15 -9.31 4.64
CA VAL A 335 8.86 -8.66 5.93
C VAL A 335 9.72 -7.41 6.15
N ARG A 336 11.00 -7.44 5.75
CA ARG A 336 11.90 -6.28 5.82
C ARG A 336 11.43 -5.13 4.94
N HIS A 337 11.15 -5.37 3.66
CA HIS A 337 10.69 -4.34 2.73
C HIS A 337 9.33 -3.78 3.13
N LEU A 338 8.47 -4.61 3.72
CA LEU A 338 7.23 -4.14 4.30
C LEU A 338 7.53 -3.21 5.50
N GLY A 339 8.42 -3.58 6.42
CA GLY A 339 8.79 -2.75 7.57
C GLY A 339 7.82 -2.79 8.76
N GLN A 340 6.63 -3.35 8.56
CA GLN A 340 5.66 -3.72 9.60
C GLN A 340 4.88 -4.97 9.16
N PRO A 341 4.22 -5.71 10.08
CA PRO A 341 3.55 -6.95 9.73
C PRO A 341 2.47 -6.74 8.67
N ASN A 342 2.44 -7.64 7.69
CA ASN A 342 1.36 -7.78 6.71
C ASN A 342 1.20 -9.29 6.45
N ALA A 343 0.18 -9.88 7.05
CA ALA A 343 -0.10 -11.30 7.03
C ALA A 343 -0.94 -11.72 5.81
N ASP A 344 -0.85 -10.98 4.70
CA ASP A 344 -1.36 -11.45 3.42
C ASP A 344 -0.41 -12.52 2.85
N PRO A 345 -0.84 -13.78 2.69
CA PRO A 345 0.04 -14.83 2.18
C PRO A 345 0.60 -14.52 0.78
N ILE A 346 -0.13 -13.73 -0.03
CA ILE A 346 0.32 -13.34 -1.37
C ILE A 346 1.50 -12.37 -1.37
N THR A 347 1.91 -11.81 -0.23
CA THR A 347 3.09 -10.92 -0.15
C THR A 347 4.35 -11.54 -0.74
N LEU A 348 4.60 -12.84 -0.50
CA LEU A 348 5.74 -13.56 -1.10
C LEU A 348 5.64 -13.59 -2.64
N SER A 349 4.44 -13.86 -3.14
CA SER A 349 4.08 -13.88 -4.56
C SER A 349 4.31 -12.51 -5.18
N THR A 350 3.83 -11.44 -4.54
CA THR A 350 3.99 -10.07 -5.05
C THR A 350 5.47 -9.69 -5.16
N TYR A 351 6.28 -10.01 -4.16
CA TYR A 351 7.73 -9.76 -4.21
C TYR A 351 8.41 -10.50 -5.36
N ALA A 352 8.12 -11.79 -5.53
CA ALA A 352 8.69 -12.60 -6.61
C ALA A 352 8.21 -12.17 -8.01
N LEU A 353 6.94 -11.74 -8.12
CA LEU A 353 6.36 -11.22 -9.36
C LEU A 353 7.08 -9.96 -9.81
N PHE A 354 7.23 -8.95 -8.94
CA PHE A 354 7.89 -7.70 -9.31
C PHE A 354 9.39 -7.86 -9.55
N ARG A 355 10.05 -8.82 -8.87
CA ARG A 355 11.41 -9.27 -9.24
C ARG A 355 11.47 -9.66 -10.71
N ALA A 356 10.54 -10.52 -11.15
CA ALA A 356 10.50 -11.00 -12.53
C ALA A 356 10.14 -9.87 -13.53
N VAL A 357 9.21 -8.99 -13.18
CA VAL A 357 8.85 -7.81 -14.00
C VAL A 357 10.10 -6.95 -14.26
N ARG A 358 10.85 -6.61 -13.21
CA ARG A 358 12.08 -5.82 -13.34
C ARG A 358 13.15 -6.53 -14.16
N GLN A 359 13.35 -7.83 -13.92
CA GLN A 359 14.32 -8.66 -14.68
C GLN A 359 13.99 -8.76 -16.17
N ASN A 360 12.73 -8.54 -16.56
CA ASN A 360 12.29 -8.47 -17.96
C ASN A 360 12.31 -7.04 -18.53
N GLY A 361 12.92 -6.08 -17.84
CA GLY A 361 13.16 -4.72 -18.35
C GLY A 361 12.01 -3.74 -18.19
N PHE A 362 10.99 -4.07 -17.39
CA PHE A 362 9.86 -3.16 -17.14
C PHE A 362 10.09 -2.32 -15.88
N THR A 363 9.73 -1.05 -15.96
CA THR A 363 9.82 -0.09 -14.85
C THR A 363 8.45 0.33 -14.35
N VAL A 364 7.39 0.19 -15.16
CA VAL A 364 6.01 0.53 -14.79
C VAL A 364 5.09 -0.67 -15.00
N ALA A 365 4.19 -0.91 -14.05
CA ALA A 365 3.21 -1.99 -14.10
C ALA A 365 1.80 -1.48 -13.75
N LEU A 366 0.81 -1.79 -14.59
CA LEU A 366 -0.60 -1.58 -14.29
C LEU A 366 -1.14 -2.75 -13.44
N ALA A 367 -1.84 -2.43 -12.35
CA ALA A 367 -2.41 -3.41 -11.41
C ALA A 367 -3.91 -3.15 -11.17
N GLY A 368 -4.66 -4.23 -10.85
CA GLY A 368 -6.11 -4.19 -10.65
C GLY A 368 -6.58 -3.94 -9.21
N ASP A 369 -5.66 -3.60 -8.30
CA ASP A 369 -5.96 -3.38 -6.87
C ASP A 369 -6.92 -2.19 -6.66
N GLY A 370 -7.77 -2.27 -5.63
CA GLY A 370 -8.77 -1.25 -5.27
C GLY A 370 -10.20 -1.53 -5.76
N ALA A 371 -10.37 -2.44 -6.73
CA ALA A 371 -11.69 -2.76 -7.30
C ALA A 371 -12.64 -3.39 -6.27
N ASP A 372 -12.17 -4.33 -5.46
CA ASP A 372 -13.02 -5.05 -4.51
C ASP A 372 -13.49 -4.15 -3.36
N GLU A 373 -12.66 -3.21 -2.93
CA GLU A 373 -12.96 -2.25 -1.87
C GLU A 373 -13.96 -1.18 -2.30
N LEU A 374 -13.90 -0.76 -3.56
CA LEU A 374 -14.78 0.28 -4.11
C LEU A 374 -16.11 -0.29 -4.60
N PHE A 375 -16.07 -1.46 -5.22
CA PHE A 375 -17.22 -2.09 -5.88
C PHE A 375 -17.70 -3.34 -5.13
N GLY A 376 -17.60 -3.36 -3.80
CA GLY A 376 -18.29 -4.35 -2.96
C GLY A 376 -17.99 -5.81 -3.30
N GLY A 377 -16.75 -6.13 -3.65
CA GLY A 377 -16.42 -7.40 -4.26
C GLY A 377 -16.21 -8.55 -3.29
N TYR A 378 -16.01 -8.29 -2.00
CA TYR A 378 -15.63 -9.32 -1.03
C TYR A 378 -16.79 -10.20 -0.56
N ASP A 379 -16.53 -11.49 -0.37
CA ASP A 379 -17.53 -12.44 0.15
C ASP A 379 -18.04 -12.04 1.55
N ARG A 380 -17.16 -11.48 2.40
CA ARG A 380 -17.56 -10.92 3.71
C ARG A 380 -18.57 -9.77 3.59
N MET A 381 -18.49 -8.96 2.53
CA MET A 381 -19.46 -7.88 2.28
C MET A 381 -20.79 -8.47 1.80
N ARG A 382 -20.75 -9.48 0.92
CA ARG A 382 -21.96 -10.20 0.50
C ARG A 382 -22.66 -10.86 1.69
N ALA A 383 -21.90 -11.50 2.58
CA ALA A 383 -22.42 -12.10 3.81
C ALA A 383 -23.06 -11.06 4.75
N ALA A 384 -22.40 -9.93 4.97
CA ALA A 384 -22.94 -8.83 5.77
C ALA A 384 -24.22 -8.21 5.20
N LEU A 385 -24.32 -8.10 3.87
CA LEU A 385 -25.54 -7.63 3.20
C LEU A 385 -26.69 -8.63 3.28
N ALA A 386 -26.39 -9.94 3.28
CA ALA A 386 -27.39 -11.00 3.42
C ALA A 386 -27.78 -11.28 4.90
N ALA A 387 -27.05 -10.71 5.87
CA ALA A 387 -27.27 -10.96 7.28
C ALA A 387 -28.63 -10.39 7.75
N PRO A 388 -29.45 -11.16 8.49
CA PRO A 388 -30.76 -10.71 8.97
C PRO A 388 -30.70 -9.41 9.78
N THR A 389 -31.77 -8.63 9.75
CA THR A 389 -31.94 -7.47 10.64
C THR A 389 -31.81 -7.89 12.10
N GLY A 390 -31.04 -7.14 12.90
CA GLY A 390 -30.78 -7.45 14.31
C GLY A 390 -29.67 -8.48 14.58
N SER A 391 -29.10 -9.11 13.55
CA SER A 391 -27.91 -9.97 13.71
C SER A 391 -26.63 -9.14 13.91
N ASP A 392 -25.61 -9.76 14.52
CA ASP A 392 -24.27 -9.16 14.66
C ASP A 392 -23.46 -9.31 13.38
N TRP A 393 -23.91 -8.63 12.32
CA TRP A 393 -23.23 -8.63 11.03
C TRP A 393 -21.85 -7.97 11.10
N ALA A 394 -21.67 -6.97 11.98
CA ALA A 394 -20.43 -6.23 12.13
C ALA A 394 -19.34 -7.08 12.80
N GLY A 395 -19.66 -7.83 13.86
CA GLY A 395 -18.75 -8.79 14.47
C GLY A 395 -18.37 -9.92 13.51
N ALA A 396 -19.34 -10.47 12.79
CA ALA A 396 -19.09 -11.47 11.74
C ALA A 396 -18.19 -10.93 10.61
N TYR A 397 -18.37 -9.65 10.23
CA TYR A 397 -17.52 -8.98 9.26
C TYR A 397 -16.08 -8.85 9.76
N ALA A 398 -15.89 -8.41 11.00
CA ALA A 398 -14.58 -8.28 11.63
C ALA A 398 -13.86 -9.65 11.74
N ASP A 399 -14.58 -10.72 12.09
CA ASP A 399 -14.02 -12.07 12.16
C ASP A 399 -13.64 -12.60 10.77
N ALA A 400 -14.47 -12.39 9.74
CA ALA A 400 -14.16 -12.81 8.36
C ALA A 400 -12.94 -12.08 7.77
N LEU A 401 -12.62 -10.90 8.31
CA LEU A 401 -11.50 -10.06 7.94
C LEU A 401 -10.18 -10.52 8.59
N SER A 402 -10.27 -11.20 9.72
CA SER A 402 -9.14 -11.57 10.59
C SER A 402 -8.20 -12.65 10.03
N ALA A 403 -7.00 -12.75 10.61
CA ALA A 403 -6.16 -13.95 10.48
C ALA A 403 -6.61 -15.04 11.47
N ALA A 404 -7.01 -14.64 12.67
CA ALA A 404 -7.58 -15.49 13.69
C ALA A 404 -8.86 -14.83 14.24
N PRO A 405 -10.04 -15.47 14.14
CA PRO A 405 -11.30 -14.94 14.69
C PRO A 405 -11.22 -14.72 16.21
N ARG A 406 -12.12 -13.90 16.76
CA ARG A 406 -12.11 -13.52 18.19
C ARG A 406 -11.98 -14.71 19.13
N LEU A 407 -12.80 -15.75 18.94
CA LEU A 407 -12.76 -16.97 19.76
C LEU A 407 -11.40 -17.69 19.69
N LEU A 408 -10.73 -17.66 18.53
CA LEU A 408 -9.41 -18.26 18.39
C LEU A 408 -8.34 -17.38 19.07
N ARG A 409 -8.39 -16.05 18.92
CA ARG A 409 -7.49 -15.13 19.64
C ARG A 409 -7.61 -15.30 21.15
N ASP A 410 -8.84 -15.37 21.63
CA ASP A 410 -9.16 -15.73 23.01
C ASP A 410 -8.59 -17.09 23.41
N HIS A 411 -8.55 -18.07 22.51
CA HIS A 411 -7.90 -19.34 22.81
C HIS A 411 -6.36 -19.25 22.79
N LEU A 412 -5.78 -18.33 22.04
CA LEU A 412 -4.33 -18.24 21.87
C LEU A 412 -3.67 -17.36 22.94
N TYR A 413 -4.33 -16.32 23.44
CA TYR A 413 -3.71 -15.37 24.37
C TYR A 413 -3.50 -15.91 25.77
N THR A 414 -2.42 -15.43 26.41
CA THR A 414 -2.25 -15.57 27.86
C THR A 414 -3.32 -14.74 28.59
N ALA A 415 -3.58 -15.05 29.87
CA ALA A 415 -4.57 -14.32 30.66
C ALA A 415 -4.20 -12.82 30.77
N ASN A 416 -2.91 -12.54 31.02
CA ASN A 416 -2.40 -11.17 31.13
C ASN A 416 -2.55 -10.40 29.81
N TYR A 417 -2.20 -11.01 28.68
CA TYR A 417 -2.31 -10.32 27.39
C TYR A 417 -3.77 -10.05 27.02
N ARG A 418 -4.68 -11.00 27.29
CA ARG A 418 -6.12 -10.76 27.08
C ARG A 418 -6.64 -9.62 27.93
N ALA A 419 -6.27 -9.56 29.21
CA ALA A 419 -6.67 -8.48 30.11
C ALA A 419 -6.14 -7.13 29.61
N HIS A 420 -4.90 -7.08 29.14
CA HIS A 420 -4.31 -5.90 28.51
C HIS A 420 -5.09 -5.45 27.26
N ILE A 421 -5.43 -6.36 26.35
CA ILE A 421 -6.22 -6.03 25.15
C ILE A 421 -7.64 -5.57 25.51
N ALA A 422 -8.25 -6.15 26.54
CA ALA A 422 -9.56 -5.71 27.02
C ALA A 422 -9.53 -4.28 27.57
N ASP A 423 -8.44 -3.87 28.21
CA ASP A 423 -8.23 -2.51 28.72
C ASP A 423 -7.94 -1.50 27.61
N GLN A 424 -7.08 -1.85 26.65
CA GLN A 424 -6.68 -0.97 25.54
C GLN A 424 -7.71 -0.92 24.39
N GLY A 425 -8.62 -1.90 24.32
CA GLY A 425 -9.56 -2.12 23.23
C GLY A 425 -8.95 -2.89 22.06
N SER A 426 -9.62 -3.95 21.60
CA SER A 426 -9.16 -4.74 20.44
C SER A 426 -9.37 -3.97 19.14
N ALA A 427 -8.52 -4.26 18.15
CA ALA A 427 -8.74 -3.78 16.80
C ALA A 427 -10.09 -4.23 16.21
N ALA A 428 -10.57 -5.43 16.58
CA ALA A 428 -11.89 -5.91 16.14
C ALA A 428 -13.03 -5.07 16.73
N ASP A 429 -12.95 -4.70 18.02
CA ASP A 429 -13.97 -3.87 18.68
C ASP A 429 -14.08 -2.50 18.01
N ARG A 430 -12.94 -1.90 17.64
CA ARG A 430 -12.90 -0.61 16.94
C ARG A 430 -13.56 -0.68 15.55
N ILE A 431 -13.37 -1.78 14.83
CA ILE A 431 -14.00 -2.01 13.51
C ILE A 431 -15.51 -2.12 13.68
N GLU A 432 -15.95 -2.96 14.64
CA GLU A 432 -17.37 -3.16 14.92
C GLU A 432 -18.05 -1.84 15.29
N GLN A 433 -17.40 -1.04 16.14
CA GLN A 433 -17.88 0.27 16.55
C GLN A 433 -18.01 1.22 15.34
N GLU A 434 -16.99 1.34 14.50
CA GLU A 434 -17.04 2.22 13.31
C GLU A 434 -18.16 1.84 12.35
N LEU A 435 -18.32 0.54 12.06
CA LEU A 435 -19.36 0.04 11.17
C LEU A 435 -20.77 0.32 11.72
N ARG A 436 -20.98 0.10 13.03
CA ARG A 436 -22.26 0.36 13.70
C ARG A 436 -22.56 1.86 13.79
N SER A 437 -21.55 2.69 14.06
CA SER A 437 -21.72 4.15 14.08
C SER A 437 -22.12 4.71 12.72
N ALA A 438 -21.57 4.17 11.63
CA ALA A 438 -21.98 4.56 10.28
C ALA A 438 -23.46 4.20 10.00
N GLU A 439 -23.90 3.01 10.39
CA GLU A 439 -25.31 2.58 10.26
C GLU A 439 -26.24 3.47 11.10
N ALA A 440 -25.84 3.86 12.31
CA ALA A 440 -26.61 4.72 13.21
C ALA A 440 -26.86 6.14 12.66
N VAL A 441 -25.99 6.63 11.77
CA VAL A 441 -26.18 7.93 11.08
C VAL A 441 -26.79 7.79 9.69
N GLY A 442 -27.36 6.61 9.37
CA GLY A 442 -28.14 6.37 8.17
C GLY A 442 -27.36 5.88 6.94
N ALA A 443 -26.08 5.53 7.07
CA ALA A 443 -25.36 4.89 5.98
C ALA A 443 -25.80 3.44 5.79
N ASP A 444 -26.00 3.00 4.55
CA ASP A 444 -26.21 1.58 4.27
C ASP A 444 -24.94 0.75 4.56
N ARG A 445 -25.11 -0.54 4.83
CA ARG A 445 -24.00 -1.44 5.20
C ARG A 445 -22.88 -1.47 4.16
N LEU A 446 -23.19 -1.43 2.86
CA LEU A 446 -22.16 -1.45 1.82
C LEU A 446 -21.35 -0.16 1.86
N THR A 447 -21.99 0.99 1.99
CA THR A 447 -21.31 2.27 2.14
C THR A 447 -20.43 2.31 3.39
N ALA A 448 -20.92 1.80 4.53
CA ALA A 448 -20.12 1.69 5.76
C ALA A 448 -18.87 0.80 5.56
N MET A 449 -19.03 -0.40 4.99
CA MET A 449 -17.92 -1.34 4.76
C MET A 449 -16.91 -0.81 3.75
N THR A 450 -17.36 -0.26 2.62
CA THR A 450 -16.46 0.29 1.58
C THR A 450 -15.73 1.54 2.06
N ALA A 451 -16.36 2.39 2.88
CA ALA A 451 -15.70 3.50 3.55
C ALA A 451 -14.60 3.01 4.51
N PHE A 452 -14.90 2.02 5.36
CA PHE A 452 -13.91 1.40 6.26
C PHE A 452 -12.72 0.81 5.48
N GLU A 453 -13.00 0.03 4.45
CA GLU A 453 -11.96 -0.62 3.62
C GLU A 453 -11.06 0.41 2.95
N THR A 454 -11.64 1.38 2.24
CA THR A 454 -10.86 2.41 1.52
C THR A 454 -10.12 3.36 2.45
N ARG A 455 -10.68 3.66 3.62
CA ARG A 455 -10.08 4.59 4.59
C ARG A 455 -8.90 3.99 5.35
N TRP A 456 -8.99 2.71 5.70
CA TRP A 456 -8.08 2.10 6.67
C TRP A 456 -7.36 0.87 6.15
N ARG A 457 -8.09 -0.08 5.55
CA ARG A 457 -7.51 -1.38 5.23
C ARG A 457 -6.76 -1.37 3.91
N LEU A 458 -7.36 -0.85 2.85
CA LEU A 458 -6.77 -0.73 1.52
C LEU A 458 -5.37 -0.08 1.55
N PRO A 459 -5.16 1.12 2.14
CA PRO A 459 -3.84 1.74 2.23
C PRO A 459 -2.85 0.92 3.07
N ALA A 460 -3.29 0.35 4.18
CA ALA A 460 -2.42 -0.36 5.12
C ALA A 460 -2.02 -1.77 4.66
N TYR A 461 -2.89 -2.42 3.87
CA TYR A 461 -2.81 -3.83 3.50
C TYR A 461 -2.40 -4.02 2.04
N HIS A 462 -3.31 -3.74 1.10
CA HIS A 462 -3.10 -4.05 -0.32
C HIS A 462 -2.20 -3.02 -1.02
N LEU A 463 -2.48 -1.72 -0.86
CA LEU A 463 -1.68 -0.68 -1.52
C LEU A 463 -0.27 -0.65 -0.97
N ARG A 464 -0.08 -0.84 0.35
CA ARG A 464 1.25 -0.97 0.93
C ARG A 464 2.00 -2.21 0.44
N ARG A 465 1.33 -3.37 0.34
CA ARG A 465 1.93 -4.58 -0.26
C ARG A 465 2.40 -4.29 -1.67
N VAL A 466 1.54 -3.71 -2.51
CA VAL A 466 1.87 -3.40 -3.90
C VAL A 466 3.00 -2.37 -3.98
N ASP A 467 2.89 -1.25 -3.28
CA ASP A 467 3.91 -0.20 -3.30
C ASP A 467 5.27 -0.71 -2.78
N HIS A 468 5.35 -1.25 -1.58
CA HIS A 468 6.65 -1.61 -0.99
C HIS A 468 7.31 -2.78 -1.73
N LEU A 469 6.54 -3.77 -2.19
CA LEU A 469 7.11 -4.95 -2.84
C LEU A 469 7.39 -4.75 -4.34
N SER A 470 6.67 -3.83 -5.01
CA SER A 470 7.05 -3.41 -6.37
C SER A 470 8.29 -2.53 -6.35
N MET A 471 8.34 -1.57 -5.43
CA MET A 471 9.49 -0.68 -5.28
C MET A 471 10.72 -1.39 -4.70
N ALA A 472 10.56 -2.53 -4.01
CA ALA A 472 11.68 -3.44 -3.69
C ALA A 472 12.52 -3.83 -4.93
N TRP A 473 11.92 -3.75 -6.11
CA TRP A 473 12.53 -4.04 -7.40
C TRP A 473 12.47 -2.85 -8.37
N ALA A 474 12.32 -1.62 -7.86
CA ALA A 474 12.23 -0.40 -8.66
C ALA A 474 11.17 -0.50 -9.79
N VAL A 475 10.00 -1.06 -9.49
CA VAL A 475 8.85 -1.09 -10.39
C VAL A 475 7.75 -0.19 -9.84
N GLU A 476 7.34 0.80 -10.61
CA GLU A 476 6.21 1.66 -10.32
C GLU A 476 4.90 0.94 -10.64
N ALA A 477 4.18 0.50 -9.61
CA ALA A 477 2.82 0.01 -9.76
C ALA A 477 1.81 1.18 -9.85
N ARG A 478 0.95 1.18 -10.87
CA ARG A 478 -0.13 2.15 -11.11
C ARG A 478 -1.49 1.45 -11.02
N MET A 479 -2.44 2.05 -10.28
CA MET A 479 -3.73 1.45 -9.94
C MET A 479 -4.89 2.28 -10.50
N PRO A 480 -5.48 1.91 -11.65
CA PRO A 480 -6.60 2.63 -12.26
C PRO A 480 -7.82 2.73 -11.36
N PHE A 481 -8.13 1.70 -10.57
CA PHE A 481 -9.29 1.74 -9.67
C PHE A 481 -9.12 2.75 -8.53
N CYS A 482 -7.89 3.09 -8.15
CA CYS A 482 -7.61 4.07 -7.10
C CYS A 482 -7.59 5.52 -7.61
N GLN A 483 -7.85 5.76 -8.90
CA GLN A 483 -7.87 7.11 -9.45
C GLN A 483 -9.03 7.92 -8.87
N PRO A 484 -8.84 9.21 -8.56
CA PRO A 484 -9.88 9.99 -7.87
C PRO A 484 -11.22 10.03 -8.62
N SER A 485 -11.17 10.02 -9.96
CA SER A 485 -12.35 9.95 -10.83
C SER A 485 -13.12 8.64 -10.68
N VAL A 486 -12.43 7.49 -10.65
CA VAL A 486 -13.04 6.15 -10.45
C VAL A 486 -13.60 6.01 -9.04
N VAL A 487 -12.89 6.53 -8.04
CA VAL A 487 -13.36 6.53 -6.64
C VAL A 487 -14.64 7.37 -6.50
N ALA A 488 -14.66 8.57 -7.10
CA ALA A 488 -15.84 9.44 -7.09
C ALA A 488 -17.02 8.79 -7.82
N HIS A 489 -16.78 8.17 -8.99
CA HIS A 489 -17.79 7.41 -9.73
C HIS A 489 -18.36 6.25 -8.92
N ALA A 490 -17.49 5.40 -8.34
CA ALA A 490 -17.92 4.28 -7.52
C ALA A 490 -18.80 4.73 -6.34
N ARG A 491 -18.45 5.83 -5.67
CA ARG A 491 -19.26 6.39 -4.56
C ARG A 491 -20.61 6.94 -5.02
N ALA A 492 -20.71 7.45 -6.25
CA ALA A 492 -21.95 7.95 -6.82
C ALA A 492 -22.91 6.83 -7.26
N LEU A 493 -22.39 5.62 -7.52
CA LEU A 493 -23.21 4.49 -7.96
C LEU A 493 -24.15 3.98 -6.85
N PRO A 494 -25.40 3.61 -7.20
CA PRO A 494 -26.30 2.92 -6.30
C PRO A 494 -25.65 1.66 -5.70
N ALA A 495 -25.92 1.38 -4.42
CA ALA A 495 -25.34 0.24 -3.71
C ALA A 495 -25.53 -1.08 -4.47
N GLY A 496 -26.70 -1.29 -5.09
CA GLY A 496 -26.98 -2.45 -5.93
C GLY A 496 -25.96 -2.62 -7.07
N ALA A 497 -25.67 -1.57 -7.84
CA ALA A 497 -24.73 -1.63 -8.97
C ALA A 497 -23.31 -2.00 -8.53
N ARG A 498 -22.95 -1.65 -7.29
CA ARG A 498 -21.67 -2.02 -6.68
C ARG A 498 -21.66 -3.45 -6.16
N THR A 499 -22.70 -3.92 -5.46
CA THR A 499 -22.71 -5.24 -4.79
C THR A 499 -22.18 -6.36 -5.68
N GLY A 500 -21.12 -7.05 -5.23
CA GLY A 500 -20.52 -8.16 -5.95
C GLY A 500 -19.82 -7.76 -7.26
N LYS A 501 -19.46 -6.48 -7.43
CA LYS A 501 -18.86 -5.91 -8.64
C LYS A 501 -19.74 -5.98 -9.88
N ARG A 502 -21.07 -5.97 -9.73
CA ARG A 502 -22.01 -6.09 -10.85
C ARG A 502 -21.68 -5.14 -12.03
N THR A 503 -21.49 -3.86 -11.77
CA THR A 503 -21.13 -2.88 -12.82
C THR A 503 -19.82 -3.20 -13.52
N LEU A 504 -18.84 -3.81 -12.83
CA LEU A 504 -17.57 -4.20 -13.44
C LEU A 504 -17.72 -5.47 -14.30
N TYR A 505 -18.57 -6.41 -13.90
CA TYR A 505 -18.92 -7.55 -14.75
C TYR A 505 -19.61 -7.11 -16.04
N GLU A 506 -20.53 -6.14 -15.94
CA GLU A 506 -21.19 -5.52 -17.10
C GLU A 506 -20.16 -4.80 -18.00
N ALA A 507 -19.28 -3.97 -17.42
CA ALA A 507 -18.19 -3.30 -18.13
C ALA A 507 -17.19 -4.30 -18.77
N GLY A 508 -17.02 -5.48 -18.20
CA GLY A 508 -16.12 -6.53 -18.70
C GLY A 508 -16.74 -7.48 -19.73
N ALA A 509 -18.06 -7.39 -19.96
CA ALA A 509 -18.81 -8.39 -20.71
C ALA A 509 -18.27 -8.65 -22.13
N GLU A 510 -17.89 -7.58 -22.83
CA GLU A 510 -17.36 -7.65 -24.20
C GLU A 510 -15.84 -7.80 -24.27
N LEU A 511 -15.13 -7.42 -23.20
CA LEU A 511 -13.68 -7.36 -23.15
C LEU A 511 -13.05 -8.68 -22.69
N LEU A 512 -13.73 -9.43 -21.82
CA LEU A 512 -13.17 -10.60 -21.15
C LEU A 512 -13.70 -11.93 -21.69
N PRO A 513 -12.92 -13.02 -21.55
CA PRO A 513 -13.42 -14.35 -21.85
C PRO A 513 -14.61 -14.72 -20.96
N ALA A 514 -15.61 -15.39 -21.54
CA ALA A 514 -16.80 -15.81 -20.81
C ALA A 514 -16.50 -16.73 -19.60
N GLY A 515 -15.39 -17.46 -19.62
CA GLY A 515 -14.91 -18.27 -18.49
C GLY A 515 -14.45 -17.45 -17.28
N VAL A 516 -14.03 -16.19 -17.47
CA VAL A 516 -13.69 -15.26 -16.37
C VAL A 516 -14.96 -14.63 -15.79
N LEU A 517 -15.95 -14.34 -16.64
CA LEU A 517 -17.19 -13.69 -16.22
C LEU A 517 -18.15 -14.61 -15.45
N ARG A 518 -18.10 -15.93 -15.71
CA ARG A 518 -19.02 -16.90 -15.11
C ARG A 518 -18.44 -17.71 -13.95
N ARG A 519 -17.15 -17.57 -13.65
CA ARG A 519 -16.52 -18.38 -12.59
C ARG A 519 -16.92 -17.85 -11.20
N PRO A 520 -16.93 -18.73 -10.18
CA PRO A 520 -16.97 -18.28 -8.80
C PRO A 520 -15.81 -17.32 -8.51
N LYS A 521 -16.05 -16.31 -7.66
CA LYS A 521 -14.98 -15.39 -7.25
C LYS A 521 -13.91 -16.18 -6.51
N GLN A 522 -12.66 -15.97 -6.93
CA GLN A 522 -11.49 -16.57 -6.31
C GLN A 522 -10.43 -15.49 -6.13
N PRO A 523 -9.89 -15.29 -4.92
CA PRO A 523 -8.79 -14.38 -4.71
C PRO A 523 -7.51 -15.01 -5.24
N PHE A 524 -6.68 -14.22 -5.92
CA PHE A 524 -5.31 -14.63 -6.22
C PHE A 524 -4.58 -14.76 -4.88
N THR A 525 -4.18 -15.97 -4.49
CA THR A 525 -3.58 -16.23 -3.17
C THR A 525 -2.45 -17.23 -3.26
N LEU A 526 -1.55 -17.19 -2.27
CA LEU A 526 -0.65 -18.29 -1.97
C LEU A 526 -1.51 -19.45 -1.41
N PRO A 527 -1.41 -20.70 -1.91
CA PRO A 527 -2.15 -21.85 -1.39
C PRO A 527 -1.60 -22.29 -0.03
N LEU A 528 -1.75 -21.41 0.96
CA LEU A 528 -1.04 -21.44 2.24
C LEU A 528 -1.31 -22.72 3.02
N ALA A 529 -2.56 -23.21 3.02
CA ALA A 529 -2.90 -24.46 3.70
C ALA A 529 -2.12 -25.66 3.14
N ALA A 530 -1.94 -25.72 1.82
CA ALA A 530 -1.12 -26.75 1.17
C ALA A 530 0.38 -26.51 1.40
N MET A 531 0.81 -25.26 1.47
CA MET A 531 2.21 -24.90 1.75
C MET A 531 2.60 -25.02 3.23
N LEU A 532 1.65 -25.21 4.14
CA LEU A 532 1.89 -25.55 5.54
C LEU A 532 1.53 -27.01 5.84
N ALA A 533 1.49 -27.87 4.82
CA ALA A 533 1.34 -29.31 4.99
C ALA A 533 2.69 -30.00 5.29
N PRO A 534 2.69 -31.21 5.87
CA PRO A 534 3.92 -31.97 6.14
C PRO A 534 4.81 -32.11 4.89
N GLY A 535 6.13 -31.90 5.07
CA GLY A 535 7.11 -31.99 3.98
C GLY A 535 7.27 -30.71 3.15
N SER A 536 6.51 -29.65 3.44
CA SER A 536 6.69 -28.35 2.78
C SER A 536 7.83 -27.54 3.43
N PRO A 537 8.75 -26.94 2.64
CA PRO A 537 9.84 -26.10 3.16
C PRO A 537 9.38 -24.87 3.97
N LEU A 538 8.17 -24.36 3.69
CA LEU A 538 7.63 -23.21 4.42
C LEU A 538 7.17 -23.59 5.83
N LEU A 539 6.74 -24.84 6.03
CA LEU A 539 6.28 -25.32 7.32
C LEU A 539 7.41 -25.29 8.36
N ASP A 540 8.62 -25.71 7.99
CA ASP A 540 9.74 -25.76 8.93
C ASP A 540 10.10 -24.37 9.48
N THR A 541 10.12 -23.36 8.59
CA THR A 541 10.29 -21.95 8.98
C THR A 541 9.20 -21.49 9.94
N VAL A 542 7.93 -21.82 9.66
CA VAL A 542 6.80 -21.46 10.55
C VAL A 542 6.90 -22.19 11.89
N ARG A 543 7.33 -23.45 11.92
CA ARG A 543 7.52 -24.22 13.17
C ARG A 543 8.62 -23.65 14.05
N ASP A 544 9.72 -23.21 13.45
CA ASP A 544 10.83 -22.58 14.18
C ASP A 544 10.40 -21.25 14.80
N LEU A 545 9.78 -20.37 13.99
CA LEU A 545 9.23 -19.09 14.45
C LEU A 545 8.19 -19.26 15.57
N LEU A 546 7.39 -20.32 15.51
CA LEU A 546 6.35 -20.65 16.49
C LEU A 546 6.79 -21.70 17.51
N SER A 547 8.09 -21.87 17.72
CA SER A 547 8.60 -22.79 18.73
C SER A 547 8.19 -22.36 20.15
N PRO A 548 7.91 -23.32 21.06
CA PRO A 548 7.49 -22.98 22.42
C PRO A 548 8.44 -22.03 23.14
N ALA A 549 9.75 -22.17 22.93
CA ALA A 549 10.76 -21.30 23.53
C ALA A 549 10.58 -19.84 23.11
N ARG A 550 10.42 -19.56 21.81
CA ARG A 550 10.20 -18.19 21.30
C ARG A 550 8.88 -17.59 21.82
N LEU A 551 7.80 -18.37 21.76
CA LEU A 551 6.48 -17.92 22.20
C LEU A 551 6.42 -17.61 23.71
N VAL A 552 7.11 -18.41 24.53
CA VAL A 552 7.21 -18.17 25.98
C VAL A 552 7.99 -16.89 26.26
N LEU A 553 9.11 -16.66 25.56
CA LEU A 553 9.87 -15.41 25.67
C LEU A 553 9.03 -14.19 25.26
N GLY A 554 8.18 -14.33 24.24
CA GLY A 554 7.26 -13.28 23.82
C GLY A 554 6.11 -13.00 24.80
N GLY A 555 5.70 -13.98 25.61
CA GLY A 555 4.76 -13.81 26.74
C GLY A 555 3.29 -13.49 26.39
N LYS A 556 2.97 -13.21 25.12
CA LYS A 556 1.62 -12.80 24.68
C LYS A 556 0.68 -13.98 24.35
N VAL A 557 1.23 -15.11 23.90
CA VAL A 557 0.47 -16.30 23.48
C VAL A 557 0.82 -17.54 24.27
N ARG A 558 -0.14 -18.46 24.40
CA ARG A 558 0.01 -19.75 25.05
C ARG A 558 0.65 -20.74 24.09
N ALA A 559 1.92 -21.07 24.35
CA ALA A 559 2.69 -21.99 23.51
C ALA A 559 1.97 -23.33 23.31
N ASP A 560 1.37 -23.93 24.35
CA ASP A 560 0.64 -25.20 24.26
C ASP A 560 -0.56 -25.14 23.29
N ARG A 561 -1.21 -23.97 23.19
CA ARG A 561 -2.36 -23.76 22.29
C ARG A 561 -1.93 -23.54 20.86
N VAL A 562 -0.82 -22.84 20.64
CA VAL A 562 -0.21 -22.72 19.30
C VAL A 562 0.24 -24.10 18.80
N GLN A 563 0.86 -24.92 19.66
CA GLN A 563 1.25 -26.29 19.27
C GLN A 563 0.05 -27.18 18.93
N LYS A 564 -1.07 -27.06 19.64
CA LYS A 564 -2.32 -27.75 19.30
C LYS A 564 -2.89 -27.29 17.97
N LEU A 565 -2.85 -25.99 17.67
CA LEU A 565 -3.28 -25.44 16.39
C LEU A 565 -2.41 -25.95 15.24
N LEU A 566 -1.08 -25.99 15.44
CA LEU A 566 -0.14 -26.56 14.49
C LEU A 566 -0.42 -28.05 14.25
N THR A 567 -0.62 -28.83 15.31
CA THR A 567 -0.97 -30.26 15.20
C THR A 567 -2.24 -30.45 14.40
N ARG A 568 -3.30 -29.67 14.70
CA ARG A 568 -4.56 -29.70 13.95
C ARG A 568 -4.36 -29.38 12.47
N GLN A 569 -3.54 -28.37 12.14
CA GLN A 569 -3.22 -28.03 10.75
C GLN A 569 -2.48 -29.17 10.02
N LEU A 570 -1.60 -29.91 10.71
CA LEU A 570 -0.87 -31.04 10.12
C LEU A 570 -1.78 -32.26 9.89
N GLU A 571 -2.71 -32.51 10.79
CA GLU A 571 -3.67 -33.63 10.68
C GLU A 571 -4.83 -33.31 9.71
N ARG A 572 -5.31 -32.07 9.71
CA ARG A 572 -6.47 -31.59 8.95
C ARG A 572 -6.21 -30.17 8.42
N PRO A 573 -5.45 -30.04 7.32
CA PRO A 573 -5.14 -28.74 6.74
C PRO A 573 -6.40 -27.92 6.47
N SER A 574 -6.42 -26.68 6.96
CA SER A 574 -7.53 -25.75 6.71
C SER A 574 -7.01 -24.35 6.41
N HIS A 575 -7.78 -23.58 5.64
CA HIS A 575 -7.42 -22.19 5.35
C HIS A 575 -7.36 -21.34 6.62
N HIS A 576 -8.30 -21.54 7.56
CA HIS A 576 -8.38 -20.75 8.78
C HIS A 576 -7.18 -20.98 9.72
N ASP A 577 -6.80 -22.24 9.94
CA ASP A 577 -5.67 -22.55 10.83
C ASP A 577 -4.34 -22.11 10.22
N ALA A 578 -4.17 -22.37 8.92
CA ALA A 578 -2.99 -21.93 8.19
C ALA A 578 -2.82 -20.42 8.27
N LEU A 579 -3.90 -19.65 8.10
CA LEU A 579 -3.86 -18.20 8.15
C LEU A 579 -3.57 -17.65 9.56
N ALA A 580 -4.12 -18.28 10.61
CA ALA A 580 -3.81 -17.92 11.99
C ALA A 580 -2.34 -18.18 12.33
N LEU A 581 -1.82 -19.35 11.96
CA LEU A 581 -0.40 -19.70 12.12
C LEU A 581 0.51 -18.74 11.34
N TRP A 582 0.11 -18.38 10.11
CA TRP A 582 0.83 -17.41 9.30
C TRP A 582 0.86 -16.01 9.93
N GLY A 583 -0.28 -15.54 10.45
CA GLY A 583 -0.36 -14.26 11.16
C GLY A 583 0.55 -14.19 12.37
N LEU A 584 0.62 -15.27 13.16
CA LEU A 584 1.56 -15.39 14.26
C LEU A 584 3.02 -15.37 13.76
N ALA A 585 3.35 -16.20 12.77
CA ALA A 585 4.73 -16.34 12.28
C ALA A 585 5.25 -15.04 11.66
N VAL A 586 4.42 -14.33 10.90
CA VAL A 586 4.77 -13.02 10.32
C VAL A 586 5.00 -11.97 11.40
N HIS A 587 4.19 -11.97 12.47
CA HIS A 587 4.39 -11.06 13.61
C HIS A 587 5.70 -11.33 14.34
N GLU A 588 5.98 -12.60 14.67
CA GLU A 588 7.22 -12.99 15.34
C GLU A 588 8.44 -12.64 14.49
N LEU A 589 8.44 -13.01 13.21
CA LEU A 589 9.54 -12.68 12.30
C LEU A 589 9.74 -11.17 12.14
N TRP A 590 8.65 -10.40 12.04
CA TRP A 590 8.76 -8.95 11.97
C TRP A 590 9.43 -8.36 13.22
N THR A 591 9.05 -8.86 14.40
CA THR A 591 9.63 -8.42 15.68
C THR A 591 11.14 -8.67 15.69
N GLU A 592 11.59 -9.85 15.25
CA GLU A 592 13.02 -10.16 15.12
C GLU A 592 13.72 -9.26 14.08
N VAL A 593 13.12 -9.11 12.90
CA VAL A 593 13.67 -8.31 11.80
C VAL A 593 13.84 -6.85 12.21
N VAL A 594 12.82 -6.24 12.85
CA VAL A 594 12.86 -4.83 13.22
C VAL A 594 13.83 -4.58 14.37
N GLN A 595 13.90 -5.48 15.36
CA GLN A 595 14.90 -5.40 16.43
C GLN A 595 16.33 -5.52 15.89
N GLY A 596 16.54 -6.34 14.86
CA GLY A 596 17.81 -6.49 14.15
C GLY A 596 18.21 -5.29 13.29
N MET A 597 17.32 -4.31 13.05
CA MET A 597 17.66 -3.05 12.34
C MET A 597 18.45 -2.06 13.20
N ARG A 598 18.67 -2.36 14.50
CA ARG A 598 19.61 -1.66 15.38
C ARG A 598 21.06 -1.91 14.93
N ILE A 599 21.52 -1.19 13.91
CA ILE A 599 22.96 -1.02 13.68
C ILE A 599 23.29 0.43 14.01
N PRO A 600 24.12 0.69 15.04
CA PRO A 600 24.59 2.03 15.36
C PRO A 600 25.32 2.67 14.18
N VAL A 601 25.19 3.99 14.05
CA VAL A 601 26.04 4.80 13.18
C VAL A 601 27.49 4.55 13.62
N GLY A 602 28.29 3.91 12.76
CA GLY A 602 29.68 3.53 13.05
C GLY A 602 30.13 2.15 12.56
N CYS A 603 29.24 1.29 12.05
CA CYS A 603 29.61 -0.03 11.49
C CYS A 603 29.34 -0.20 9.98
N ALA A 604 29.05 0.89 9.26
CA ALA A 604 29.04 0.88 7.80
C ALA A 604 30.35 1.48 7.28
N ALA A 605 31.35 0.61 7.10
CA ALA A 605 32.53 0.84 6.28
C ALA A 605 32.40 0.01 4.99
#